data_AF-U1YES0-F1
#
_entry.id   AF-U1YES0-F1
#
_cell.length_a   1.000
_cell.length_b   1.000
_cell.length_c   1.000
_cell.angle_alpha   90.00
_cell.angle_beta   90.00
_cell.angle_gamma   90.00
#
_symmetry.space_group_name_H-M   'P 1'
#
loop_
_entity.id
_entity.type
_entity.pdbx_description
1 polymer ?
#
loop_
_entity_poly.entity_id
_entity_poly.type
_entity_poly.pdbx_seq_one_letter_code
_entity_poly.pdbx_strand_id
1 'polypeptide(L)'
;MAKRNHQKGALSHLGQFVALPYSMMDSPNYVGLSPSAKVLLQDVARQYSGKNNGSLSPCWELMKKRGWKSPTTLNSAKKELRATRLITVTRQGTKGQHGKAELWAINWMKMDWKPDLDIDQRGQDYMGFIEVQTNPGAELETRKLRLVKEALQAAAKSA
;
A
#
# COMPACT_ATOMS: atom_id res chain seq x y z
N MET A 1 16.69 -34.03 -28.10
CA MET A 1 15.81 -33.91 -26.91
C MET A 1 14.92 -32.70 -27.07
N ALA A 2 13.61 -32.89 -27.25
CA ALA A 2 12.67 -31.77 -27.37
C ALA A 2 12.41 -31.17 -25.98
N LYS A 3 12.79 -29.90 -25.76
CA LYS A 3 12.44 -29.15 -24.56
C LYS A 3 10.91 -29.00 -24.53
N ARG A 4 10.23 -29.76 -23.66
CA ARG A 4 8.82 -29.52 -23.33
C ARG A 4 8.74 -28.18 -22.59
N ASN A 5 8.50 -27.11 -23.33
CA ASN A 5 8.33 -25.76 -22.79
C ASN A 5 6.89 -25.55 -22.29
N HIS A 6 6.30 -26.58 -21.67
CA HIS A 6 4.95 -26.48 -21.10
C HIS A 6 5.08 -26.02 -19.65
N GLN A 7 5.13 -24.71 -19.45
CA GLN A 7 4.96 -24.13 -18.12
C GLN A 7 3.46 -24.01 -17.85
N LYS A 8 2.91 -24.99 -17.11
CA LYS A 8 1.53 -24.93 -16.63
C LYS A 8 1.34 -23.63 -15.85
N GLY A 9 0.43 -22.78 -16.31
CA GLY A 9 0.15 -21.47 -15.69
C GLY A 9 0.99 -20.30 -16.22
N ALA A 10 1.69 -20.43 -17.36
CA ALA A 10 2.35 -19.29 -17.98
C ALA A 10 1.35 -18.24 -18.48
N LEU A 11 1.32 -17.07 -17.82
CA LEU A 11 0.45 -15.93 -18.16
C LEU A 11 1.09 -14.92 -19.11
N SER A 12 2.30 -15.19 -19.62
CA SER A 12 3.06 -14.25 -20.45
C SER A 12 2.30 -13.77 -21.69
N HIS A 13 1.47 -14.63 -22.27
CA HIS A 13 0.63 -14.31 -23.45
C HIS A 13 -0.51 -13.31 -23.15
N LEU A 14 -0.90 -13.12 -21.89
CA LEU A 14 -1.94 -12.16 -21.48
C LEU A 14 -1.40 -10.74 -21.32
N GLY A 15 -0.08 -10.56 -21.39
CA GLY A 15 0.59 -9.27 -21.20
C GLY A 15 0.77 -8.89 -19.74
N GLN A 16 0.67 -7.60 -19.44
CA GLN A 16 0.88 -7.07 -18.09
C GLN A 16 -0.28 -7.43 -17.15
N PHE A 17 0.08 -7.84 -15.94
CA PHE A 17 -0.87 -8.11 -14.86
C PHE A 17 -0.35 -7.50 -13.56
N VAL A 18 -1.27 -7.34 -12.60
CA VAL A 18 -0.93 -7.00 -11.22
C VAL A 18 -1.29 -8.19 -10.34
N ALA A 19 -0.35 -8.64 -9.51
CA ALA A 19 -0.62 -9.70 -8.55
C ALA A 19 -1.39 -9.12 -7.35
N LEU A 20 -2.45 -9.79 -6.93
CA LEU A 20 -3.17 -9.54 -5.68
C LEU A 20 -2.87 -10.69 -4.72
N PRO A 21 -2.02 -10.50 -3.70
CA PRO A 21 -1.67 -11.58 -2.78
C PRO A 21 -2.86 -12.02 -1.93
N TYR A 22 -2.95 -13.33 -1.65
CA TYR A 22 -3.97 -13.85 -0.72
C TYR A 22 -3.85 -13.23 0.67
N SER A 23 -2.65 -13.06 1.20
CA SER A 23 -2.43 -12.38 2.49
C SER A 23 -3.01 -10.97 2.57
N MET A 24 -3.10 -10.28 1.43
CA MET A 24 -3.76 -8.97 1.33
C MET A 24 -5.27 -9.12 1.22
N MET A 25 -5.76 -10.02 0.37
CA MET A 25 -7.20 -10.23 0.15
C MET A 25 -7.92 -10.82 1.37
N ASP A 26 -7.22 -11.62 2.16
CA ASP A 26 -7.72 -12.25 3.39
C ASP A 26 -7.53 -11.34 4.62
N SER A 27 -6.83 -10.20 4.46
CA SER A 27 -6.63 -9.27 5.56
C SER A 27 -7.96 -8.63 6.00
N PRO A 28 -8.15 -8.35 7.30
CA PRO A 28 -9.35 -7.65 7.78
C PRO A 28 -9.57 -6.31 7.08
N ASN A 29 -8.47 -5.61 6.76
CA ASN A 29 -8.47 -4.37 6.00
C ASN A 29 -9.14 -4.52 4.63
N TYR A 30 -8.87 -5.60 3.88
CA TYR A 30 -9.48 -5.81 2.57
C TYR A 30 -10.89 -6.39 2.70
N VAL A 31 -11.09 -7.37 3.57
CA VAL A 31 -12.39 -8.02 3.76
C VAL A 31 -13.47 -7.00 4.13
N GLY A 32 -13.13 -6.07 5.04
CA GLY A 32 -14.02 -5.00 5.51
C GLY A 32 -14.32 -3.90 4.50
N LEU A 33 -13.62 -3.85 3.36
CA LEU A 33 -13.90 -2.83 2.33
C LEU A 33 -15.26 -3.04 1.67
N SER A 34 -15.92 -1.92 1.40
CA SER A 34 -17.06 -1.83 0.51
C SER A 34 -16.70 -2.32 -0.91
N PRO A 35 -17.68 -2.79 -1.69
CA PRO A 35 -17.43 -3.22 -3.07
C PRO A 35 -16.78 -2.14 -3.94
N SER A 36 -17.16 -0.87 -3.77
CA SER A 36 -16.59 0.23 -4.54
C SER A 36 -15.13 0.51 -4.17
N ALA A 37 -14.77 0.41 -2.89
CA ALA A 37 -13.38 0.52 -2.45
C ALA A 37 -12.51 -0.64 -2.96
N LYS A 38 -13.03 -1.88 -2.95
CA LYS A 38 -12.35 -3.04 -3.56
C LYS A 38 -12.10 -2.84 -5.05
N VAL A 39 -13.09 -2.34 -5.80
CA VAL A 39 -12.94 -2.03 -7.23
C VAL A 39 -11.94 -0.89 -7.45
N LEU A 40 -12.00 0.18 -6.65
CA LEU A 40 -11.06 1.29 -6.76
C LEU A 40 -9.62 0.83 -6.54
N LEU A 41 -9.39 -0.02 -5.53
CA LEU A 41 -8.07 -0.58 -5.26
C LEU A 41 -7.54 -1.36 -6.47
N GLN A 42 -8.38 -2.17 -7.12
CA GLN A 42 -8.02 -2.92 -8.31
C GLN A 42 -7.77 -2.01 -9.52
N ASP A 43 -8.59 -0.99 -9.74
CA ASP A 43 -8.42 -0.02 -10.83
C ASP A 43 -7.15 0.82 -10.67
N VAL A 44 -6.77 1.16 -9.43
CA VAL A 44 -5.49 1.81 -9.13
C VAL A 44 -4.34 0.82 -9.32
N ALA A 45 -4.44 -0.40 -8.77
CA ALA A 45 -3.42 -1.44 -8.93
C ALA A 45 -3.16 -1.80 -10.41
N ARG A 46 -4.20 -1.75 -11.26
CA ARG A 46 -4.06 -1.95 -12.71
C ARG A 46 -3.14 -0.93 -13.37
N GLN A 47 -2.94 0.26 -12.81
CA GLN A 47 -2.01 1.25 -13.36
C GLN A 47 -0.54 0.86 -13.15
N TYR A 48 -0.26 -0.14 -12.31
CA TYR A 48 1.09 -0.59 -12.03
C TYR A 48 1.72 -1.28 -13.24
N SER A 49 2.97 -0.92 -13.52
CA SER A 49 3.76 -1.35 -14.69
C SER A 49 5.14 -1.90 -14.32
N GLY A 50 5.38 -2.16 -13.03
CA GLY A 50 6.65 -2.66 -12.50
C GLY A 50 7.60 -1.59 -11.93
N LYS A 51 7.42 -0.31 -12.33
CA LYS A 51 8.38 0.78 -12.03
C LYS A 51 7.72 2.13 -11.69
N ASN A 52 6.45 2.09 -11.30
CA ASN A 52 5.65 3.28 -11.03
C ASN A 52 4.77 3.14 -9.77
N ASN A 53 5.07 2.20 -8.87
CA ASN A 53 4.37 2.15 -7.60
C ASN A 53 4.71 3.41 -6.79
N GLY A 54 3.70 4.14 -6.32
CA GLY A 54 3.85 5.51 -5.80
C GLY A 54 3.56 6.61 -6.82
N SER A 55 3.23 6.26 -8.06
CA SER A 55 2.72 7.19 -9.07
C SER A 55 1.37 6.75 -9.64
N LEU A 56 0.58 6.02 -8.84
CA LEU A 56 -0.74 5.52 -9.24
C LEU A 56 -1.80 6.54 -8.87
N SER A 57 -2.70 6.93 -9.77
CA SER A 57 -3.61 8.04 -9.51
C SER A 57 -5.08 7.60 -9.46
N PRO A 58 -5.80 7.89 -8.35
CA PRO A 58 -7.24 7.71 -8.25
C PRO A 58 -8.01 8.93 -8.78
N CYS A 59 -7.44 9.69 -9.73
CA CYS A 59 -8.06 10.89 -10.28
C CYS A 59 -9.34 10.57 -11.05
N TRP A 60 -10.34 11.45 -10.95
CA TRP A 60 -11.64 11.29 -11.59
C TRP A 60 -11.54 11.02 -13.09
N GLU A 61 -10.70 11.75 -13.82
CA GLU A 61 -10.56 11.58 -15.28
C GLU A 61 -10.02 10.20 -15.67
N LEU A 62 -9.17 9.59 -14.84
CA LEU A 62 -8.70 8.23 -15.05
C LEU A 62 -9.77 7.21 -14.68
N MET A 63 -10.44 7.41 -13.54
CA MET A 63 -11.47 6.49 -13.06
C MET A 63 -12.72 6.51 -13.95
N LYS A 64 -13.06 7.65 -14.55
CA LYS A 64 -14.13 7.76 -15.56
C LYS A 64 -13.87 6.82 -16.75
N LYS A 65 -12.62 6.72 -17.22
CA LYS A 65 -12.21 5.78 -18.28
C LYS A 65 -12.30 4.31 -17.84
N ARG A 66 -12.30 4.06 -16.53
CA ARG A 66 -12.51 2.72 -15.93
C ARG A 66 -13.98 2.40 -15.68
N GLY A 67 -14.91 3.32 -16.03
CA GLY A 67 -16.35 3.10 -15.92
C GLY A 67 -16.99 3.72 -14.68
N TRP A 68 -16.26 4.52 -13.90
CA TRP A 68 -16.84 5.24 -12.76
C TRP A 68 -17.82 6.33 -13.22
N LYS A 69 -19.04 6.30 -12.67
CA LYS A 69 -20.14 7.22 -13.05
C LYS A 69 -20.44 8.28 -12.00
N SER A 70 -19.94 8.13 -10.78
CA SER A 70 -20.24 9.01 -9.64
C SER A 70 -18.96 9.48 -8.95
N PRO A 71 -18.63 10.79 -9.00
CA PRO A 71 -17.53 11.36 -8.23
C PRO A 71 -17.71 11.17 -6.72
N THR A 72 -18.95 11.22 -6.24
CA THR A 72 -19.27 11.00 -4.83
C THR A 72 -18.91 9.59 -4.40
N THR A 73 -19.28 8.58 -5.19
CA THR A 73 -18.94 7.18 -4.90
C THR A 73 -17.42 6.97 -4.92
N LEU A 74 -16.73 7.57 -5.90
CA LEU A 74 -15.27 7.54 -5.95
C LEU A 74 -14.66 8.16 -4.69
N ASN A 75 -15.14 9.33 -4.28
CA ASN A 75 -14.62 10.01 -3.08
C ASN A 75 -14.89 9.22 -1.80
N SER A 76 -16.04 8.54 -1.68
CA SER A 76 -16.30 7.63 -0.55
C SER A 76 -15.32 6.46 -0.54
N ALA A 77 -15.12 5.80 -1.68
CA ALA A 77 -14.15 4.72 -1.82
C ALA A 77 -12.70 5.18 -1.50
N LYS A 78 -12.32 6.40 -1.92
CA LYS A 78 -11.02 6.98 -1.59
C LYS A 78 -10.86 7.22 -0.09
N LYS A 79 -11.87 7.77 0.57
CA LYS A 79 -11.85 7.99 2.03
C LYS A 79 -11.68 6.67 2.78
N GLU A 80 -12.42 5.65 2.36
CA GLU A 80 -12.36 4.31 2.95
C GLU A 80 -10.96 3.69 2.78
N LEU A 81 -10.41 3.68 1.56
CA LEU A 81 -9.07 3.13 1.32
C LEU A 81 -7.97 3.87 2.11
N ARG A 82 -8.06 5.19 2.25
CA ARG A 82 -7.11 5.97 3.06
C ARG A 82 -7.19 5.65 4.56
N ALA A 83 -8.31 5.12 5.04
CA ALA A 83 -8.44 4.65 6.42
C ALA A 83 -7.87 3.24 6.62
N THR A 84 -7.49 2.55 5.55
CA THR A 84 -6.84 1.23 5.61
C THR A 84 -5.34 1.34 5.37
N ARG A 85 -4.62 0.24 5.64
CA ARG A 85 -3.18 0.09 5.37
C ARG A 85 -2.88 -0.58 4.02
N LEU A 86 -3.85 -0.59 3.10
CA LEU A 86 -3.71 -1.21 1.77
C LEU A 86 -3.03 -0.29 0.75
N ILE A 87 -3.11 1.03 0.97
CA ILE A 87 -2.46 2.05 0.15
C ILE A 87 -1.68 3.02 1.02
N THR A 88 -0.69 3.69 0.44
CA THR A 88 -0.06 4.88 1.00
C THR A 88 -0.28 6.05 0.07
N VAL A 89 -0.75 7.19 0.59
CA VAL A 89 -0.82 8.44 -0.17
C VAL A 89 0.60 9.01 -0.28
N THR A 90 1.15 8.97 -1.49
CA THR A 90 2.52 9.40 -1.79
C THR A 90 2.62 10.86 -2.20
N ARG A 91 1.52 11.42 -2.71
CA ARG A 91 1.37 12.85 -2.99
C ARG A 91 -0.05 13.29 -2.73
N GLN A 92 -0.22 14.35 -1.96
CA GLN A 92 -1.52 14.94 -1.68
C GLN A 92 -2.04 15.67 -2.92
N GLY A 93 -3.31 15.44 -3.23
CA GLY A 93 -3.97 16.19 -4.30
C GLY A 93 -4.32 17.60 -3.84
N THR A 94 -3.99 18.61 -4.63
CA THR A 94 -4.44 19.99 -4.39
C THR A 94 -5.51 20.40 -5.39
N LYS A 95 -6.45 21.24 -4.96
CA LYS A 95 -7.50 21.79 -5.82
C LYS A 95 -6.98 23.00 -6.59
N GLY A 96 -7.51 23.24 -7.79
CA GLY A 96 -7.21 24.41 -8.60
C GLY A 96 -6.71 24.06 -10.00
N GLN A 97 -6.63 25.06 -10.87
CA GLN A 97 -6.19 24.91 -12.27
C GLN A 97 -4.76 24.35 -12.40
N HIS A 98 -3.90 24.67 -11.43
CA HIS A 98 -2.53 24.14 -11.32
C HIS A 98 -2.39 23.15 -10.15
N GLY A 99 -3.50 22.52 -9.76
CA GLY A 99 -3.53 21.53 -8.69
C GLY A 99 -2.71 20.28 -9.04
N LYS A 100 -2.05 19.71 -8.04
CA LYS A 100 -1.33 18.45 -8.18
C LYS A 100 -2.31 17.29 -8.10
N ALA A 101 -2.10 16.28 -8.94
CA ALA A 101 -2.84 15.03 -8.85
C ALA A 101 -2.40 14.26 -7.60
N GLU A 102 -3.39 13.70 -6.89
CA GLU A 102 -3.15 12.74 -5.83
C GLU A 102 -2.53 11.46 -6.40
N LEU A 103 -1.48 10.96 -5.73
CA LEU A 103 -0.76 9.75 -6.10
C LEU A 103 -0.69 8.78 -4.93
N TRP A 104 -0.86 7.50 -5.22
CA TRP A 104 -0.84 6.40 -4.27
C TRP A 104 0.23 5.37 -4.63
N ALA A 105 0.67 4.65 -3.60
CA ALA A 105 1.34 3.37 -3.69
C ALA A 105 0.41 2.27 -3.16
N ILE A 106 0.47 1.09 -3.77
CA ILE A 106 -0.10 -0.13 -3.21
C ILE A 106 0.91 -0.77 -2.25
N ASN A 107 0.44 -1.26 -1.10
CA ASN A 107 1.34 -1.61 0.00
C ASN A 107 1.88 -3.05 -0.05
N TRP A 108 1.43 -3.89 -0.98
CA TRP A 108 2.01 -5.23 -1.20
C TRP A 108 3.14 -5.24 -2.22
N MET A 109 3.44 -4.09 -2.84
CA MET A 109 4.59 -3.91 -3.72
C MET A 109 5.49 -2.83 -3.12
N LYS A 110 6.80 -2.94 -3.31
CA LYS A 110 7.73 -1.89 -2.88
C LYS A 110 7.49 -0.63 -3.72
N MET A 111 7.56 0.54 -3.09
CA MET A 111 7.38 1.82 -3.77
C MET A 111 8.62 2.17 -4.62
N ASP A 112 8.37 2.65 -5.82
CA ASP A 112 9.34 3.22 -6.73
C ASP A 112 9.47 4.72 -6.43
N TRP A 113 10.23 5.05 -5.38
CA TRP A 113 10.34 6.43 -4.90
C TRP A 113 10.91 7.38 -5.95
N LYS A 114 10.40 8.60 -5.96
CA LYS A 114 10.86 9.70 -6.81
C LYS A 114 10.91 11.01 -6.01
N PRO A 115 11.78 11.96 -6.38
CA PRO A 115 11.89 13.25 -5.70
C PRO A 115 10.63 14.13 -5.77
N ASP A 116 9.67 13.85 -6.66
CA ASP A 116 8.43 14.63 -6.83
C ASP A 116 7.27 14.18 -5.92
N LEU A 117 7.51 13.15 -5.10
CA LEU A 117 6.58 12.65 -4.09
C LEU A 117 6.69 13.49 -2.81
N ASP A 118 5.59 13.57 -2.05
CA ASP A 118 5.56 14.32 -0.79
C ASP A 118 6.14 13.51 0.39
N ILE A 119 6.40 12.22 0.19
CA ILE A 119 6.96 11.31 1.21
C ILE A 119 8.38 10.86 0.87
N ASP A 120 9.14 10.48 1.89
CA ASP A 120 10.48 9.91 1.71
C ASP A 120 10.43 8.43 1.25
N GLN A 121 11.59 7.84 1.02
CA GLN A 121 11.72 6.43 0.62
C GLN A 121 11.18 5.44 1.66
N ARG A 122 11.04 5.86 2.93
CA ARG A 122 10.62 5.03 4.07
C ARG A 122 9.16 5.30 4.47
N GLY A 123 8.52 6.30 3.88
CA GLY A 123 7.16 6.72 4.21
C GLY A 123 6.08 5.78 3.68
N GLN A 124 6.45 4.81 2.84
CA GLN A 124 5.53 3.74 2.45
C GLN A 124 5.29 2.78 3.61
N ASP A 125 4.02 2.48 3.84
CA ASP A 125 3.60 1.43 4.77
C ASP A 125 3.65 0.04 4.10
N TYR A 126 4.83 -0.36 3.64
CA TYR A 126 5.03 -1.61 2.93
C TYR A 126 4.65 -2.80 3.82
N MET A 127 3.77 -3.66 3.31
CA MET A 127 3.17 -4.80 3.99
C MET A 127 2.33 -4.46 5.24
N GLY A 128 1.95 -3.20 5.43
CA GLY A 128 1.19 -2.75 6.61
C GLY A 128 -0.21 -3.36 6.78
N PHE A 129 -0.73 -4.05 5.77
CA PHE A 129 -1.97 -4.81 5.84
C PHE A 129 -1.83 -6.18 6.54
N ILE A 130 -0.60 -6.65 6.76
CA ILE A 130 -0.34 -7.86 7.53
C ILE A 130 -0.38 -7.46 9.00
N GLU A 131 -1.40 -7.92 9.71
CA GLU A 131 -1.38 -7.86 11.18
C GLU A 131 -0.23 -8.72 11.67
N VAL A 132 0.86 -8.08 12.09
CA VAL A 132 1.89 -8.76 12.86
C VAL A 132 1.21 -9.14 14.17
N GLN A 133 0.98 -10.44 14.40
CA GLN A 133 0.66 -10.92 15.72
C GLN A 133 1.83 -10.53 16.63
N THR A 134 1.68 -9.42 17.36
CA THR A 134 2.63 -9.07 18.40
C THR A 134 2.50 -10.16 19.44
N ASN A 135 3.49 -11.05 19.51
CA ASN A 135 3.54 -12.03 20.57
C ASN A 135 3.64 -11.23 21.88
N PRO A 136 2.61 -11.22 22.76
CA PRO A 136 2.61 -10.35 23.94
C PRO A 136 3.83 -10.59 24.83
N GLY A 137 4.34 -11.83 24.84
CA GLY A 137 5.57 -12.20 25.55
C GLY A 137 6.82 -11.47 25.03
N ALA A 138 6.93 -11.23 23.72
CA ALA A 138 8.08 -10.54 23.14
C ALA A 138 8.10 -9.04 23.48
N GLU A 139 6.92 -8.42 23.60
CA GLU A 139 6.78 -7.01 23.96
C GLU A 139 7.13 -6.75 25.44
N LEU A 140 6.71 -7.68 26.32
CA LEU A 140 7.09 -7.69 27.74
C LEU A 140 8.61 -7.83 27.93
N GLU A 141 9.26 -8.75 27.22
CA GLU A 141 10.71 -8.93 27.29
C GLU A 141 11.48 -7.71 26.75
N THR A 142 11.02 -7.12 25.64
CA THR A 142 11.62 -5.90 25.09
C THR A 142 11.51 -4.72 26.06
N ARG A 143 10.36 -4.59 26.74
CA ARG A 143 10.13 -3.57 27.77
C ARG A 143 11.01 -3.77 28.99
N LYS A 144 11.16 -5.02 29.48
CA LYS A 144 12.09 -5.34 30.58
C LYS A 144 13.53 -4.95 30.23
N LEU A 145 14.02 -5.36 29.05
CA LEU A 145 15.36 -5.04 28.55
C LEU A 145 15.61 -3.53 28.44
N ARG A 146 14.59 -2.78 28.01
CA ARG A 146 14.67 -1.32 27.93
C ARG A 146 14.80 -0.68 29.32
N LEU A 147 13.97 -1.09 30.27
CA LEU A 147 14.03 -0.57 31.64
C LEU A 147 15.38 -0.88 32.32
N VAL A 148 15.91 -2.09 32.11
CA VAL A 148 17.23 -2.46 32.62
C VAL A 148 18.33 -1.56 32.02
N LYS A 149 18.30 -1.31 30.70
CA LYS A 149 19.26 -0.41 30.05
C LYS A 149 19.14 1.03 30.56
N GLU A 150 17.93 1.54 30.73
CA GLU A 150 17.68 2.89 31.26
C GLU A 150 18.18 3.02 32.70
N ALA A 151 17.95 2.01 33.56
CA ALA A 151 18.45 1.98 34.93
C ALA A 151 19.98 1.94 35.00
N LEU A 152 20.63 1.11 34.16
CA LEU A 152 22.10 1.06 34.07
C LEU A 152 22.69 2.40 33.59
N GLN A 153 22.05 3.06 32.62
CA GLN A 153 22.47 4.38 32.14
C GLN A 153 22.28 5.48 33.18
N ALA A 154 21.24 5.41 34.01
CA ALA A 154 21.02 6.35 35.10
C ALA A 154 22.08 6.18 36.20
N ALA A 155 22.39 4.94 36.59
CA ALA A 155 23.41 4.63 37.58
C ALA A 155 24.82 5.08 37.14
N ALA A 156 25.15 4.93 35.85
CA ALA A 156 26.41 5.38 35.28
C ALA A 156 26.54 6.91 35.18
N LYS A 157 25.44 7.67 35.25
CA LYS A 157 25.46 9.15 35.25
C LYS A 157 25.50 9.75 36.65
N SER A 158 25.23 8.96 37.69
CA SER A 158 25.26 9.36 39.10
C SER A 158 26.54 8.99 39.84
N ALA A 159 27.50 8.36 39.16
CA ALA A 159 28.84 8.01 39.65
C ALA A 159 29.89 8.89 38.99
#